data_AF-A0A7V3IY08-F1
#
_entry.id   AF-A0A7V3IY08-F1
#
_cell.length_a   1.000
_cell.length_b   1.000
_cell.length_c   1.000
_cell.angle_alpha   90.00
_cell.angle_beta   90.00
_cell.angle_gamma   90.00
#
_symmetry.space_group_name_H-M   'P 1'
#
loop_
_entity.id
_entity.type
_entity.pdbx_description
1 polymer ?
#
loop_
_entity_poly.entity_id
_entity_poly.type
_entity_poly.pdbx_seq_one_letter_code
_entity_poly.pdbx_strand_id
1 'polypeptide(L)'
;MFRVSVCYGTPTDPVAFDEYYDTTHVPLALKIPGLTGMTTGKCRSLMPGAEAPYYMVASLMFASAEQLKAALKSPEMAAASADVENFATGGVTLYRTEEVDRRCSETTPATTEPTR
;
A
#
# COMPACT_ATOMS: atom_id res chain seq x y z
N MET A 1 -6.10 4.31 -12.10
CA MET A 1 -5.52 4.95 -10.89
C MET A 1 -4.06 4.56 -10.81
N PHE A 2 -3.17 5.41 -10.28
CA PHE A 2 -1.74 5.07 -10.18
C PHE A 2 -1.41 4.72 -8.73
N ARG A 3 -0.70 3.62 -8.53
CA ARG A 3 -0.31 3.16 -7.19
C ARG A 3 1.16 2.77 -7.16
N VAL A 4 1.82 3.08 -6.05
CA VAL A 4 3.09 2.48 -5.67
C VAL A 4 2.84 1.51 -4.54
N SER A 5 3.25 0.25 -4.72
CA SER A 5 3.17 -0.80 -3.71
C SER A 5 4.55 -1.02 -3.12
N VAL A 6 4.63 -0.93 -1.79
CA VAL A 6 5.83 -1.22 -1.00
C VAL A 6 5.56 -2.48 -0.19
N CYS A 7 6.28 -3.55 -0.48
CA CYS A 7 6.13 -4.83 0.18
C CYS A 7 7.32 -5.05 1.12
N TYR A 8 7.07 -5.08 2.42
CA TYR A 8 8.07 -5.30 3.46
C TYR A 8 8.13 -6.79 3.80
N GLY A 9 9.31 -7.39 3.72
CA GLY A 9 9.54 -8.75 4.21
C GLY A 9 9.46 -8.82 5.73
N THR A 10 9.52 -10.03 6.28
CA THR A 10 9.43 -10.27 7.73
C THR A 10 10.63 -9.65 8.46
N PRO A 11 10.43 -8.61 9.28
CA PRO A 11 11.51 -8.02 10.04
C PRO A 11 11.97 -8.97 11.15
N THR A 12 13.21 -8.81 11.58
CA THR A 12 13.78 -9.53 12.73
C THR A 12 13.11 -9.15 14.04
N ASP A 13 12.59 -7.94 14.15
CA ASP A 13 11.79 -7.45 15.28
C ASP A 13 10.50 -6.79 14.77
N PRO A 14 9.37 -7.52 14.75
CA PRO A 14 8.09 -6.98 14.28
C PRO A 14 7.56 -5.82 15.14
N VAL A 15 7.84 -5.79 16.44
CA VAL A 15 7.33 -4.74 17.33
C VAL A 15 8.08 -3.45 17.08
N ALA A 16 9.41 -3.52 16.99
CA ALA A 16 10.23 -2.35 16.66
C ALA A 16 9.93 -1.83 15.25
N PHE A 17 9.69 -2.73 14.29
CA PHE A 17 9.22 -2.34 12.95
C PHE A 17 7.92 -1.55 13.04
N ASP A 18 6.91 -2.07 13.73
CA ASP A 18 5.57 -1.47 13.78
C ASP A 18 5.62 -0.08 14.43
N GLU A 19 6.32 0.05 15.54
CA GLU A 19 6.51 1.33 16.24
C GLU A 19 7.21 2.36 15.35
N TYR A 20 8.39 2.02 14.81
CA TYR A 20 9.15 2.95 13.97
C TYR A 20 8.38 3.34 12.71
N TYR A 21 7.70 2.36 12.09
CA TYR A 21 6.92 2.58 10.89
C TYR A 21 5.83 3.62 11.12
N ASP A 22 5.05 3.48 12.20
CA ASP A 22 3.93 4.38 12.48
C ASP A 22 4.40 5.75 12.99
N THR A 23 5.42 5.81 13.86
CA THR A 23 5.83 7.07 14.48
C THR A 23 6.78 7.91 13.61
N THR A 24 7.55 7.27 12.72
CA THR A 24 8.63 7.92 11.98
C THR A 24 8.38 7.87 10.48
N HIS A 25 8.18 6.66 9.93
CA HIS A 25 8.14 6.47 8.48
C HIS A 25 6.85 7.01 7.85
N VAL A 26 5.69 6.72 8.44
CA VAL A 26 4.38 7.19 7.96
C VAL A 26 4.32 8.73 7.84
N PRO A 27 4.75 9.53 8.85
CA PRO A 27 4.83 10.98 8.73
C PRO A 27 5.73 11.49 7.59
N LEU A 28 6.78 10.76 7.22
CA LEU A 28 7.62 11.10 6.07
C LEU A 28 6.88 10.80 4.75
N ALA A 29 6.30 9.61 4.63
CA ALA A 29 5.57 9.18 3.44
C ALA A 29 4.35 10.07 3.15
N LEU A 30 3.63 10.52 4.18
CA LEU A 30 2.48 11.41 4.03
C LEU A 30 2.83 12.81 3.51
N LYS A 31 4.11 13.21 3.52
CA LYS A 31 4.56 14.49 2.95
C LYS A 31 4.80 14.42 1.44
N ILE A 32 4.76 13.22 0.84
CA ILE A 32 5.02 13.03 -0.59
C ILE A 32 3.98 13.84 -1.40
N PRO A 33 4.45 14.72 -2.31
CA PRO A 33 3.55 15.58 -3.07
C PRO A 33 2.68 14.76 -4.04
N GLY A 34 1.41 15.14 -4.17
CA GLY A 34 0.45 14.49 -5.08
C GLY A 34 -0.14 13.18 -4.55
N LEU A 35 0.21 12.77 -3.33
CA LEU A 35 -0.40 11.62 -2.67
C LEU A 35 -1.89 11.90 -2.43
N THR A 36 -2.77 11.06 -2.97
CA THR A 36 -4.23 11.15 -2.75
C THR A 36 -4.69 10.27 -1.61
N GLY A 37 -3.85 9.33 -1.18
CA GLY A 37 -4.05 8.51 -0.01
C GLY A 37 -2.94 7.49 0.16
N MET A 38 -2.91 6.89 1.34
CA MET A 38 -2.03 5.77 1.66
C MET A 38 -2.80 4.75 2.48
N THR A 39 -2.63 3.47 2.16
CA THR A 39 -3.11 2.36 3.00
C THR A 39 -1.97 1.43 3.35
N THR A 40 -2.07 0.79 4.50
CA THR A 40 -1.11 -0.21 4.97
C THR A 40 -1.87 -1.41 5.50
N GLY A 41 -1.27 -2.59 5.40
CA GLY A 41 -1.92 -3.81 5.86
C GLY A 41 -0.93 -4.94 6.10
N LYS A 42 -1.07 -5.60 7.25
CA LYS A 42 -0.32 -6.82 7.55
C LYS A 42 -0.82 -7.95 6.66
N CYS A 43 0.10 -8.63 5.99
CA CYS A 43 -0.27 -9.75 5.14
C CYS A 43 -0.53 -11.00 5.98
N ARG A 44 -1.56 -11.75 5.58
CA ARG A 44 -1.91 -13.05 6.14
C ARG A 44 -2.19 -13.98 4.97
N SER A 45 -1.65 -15.20 5.04
CA SER A 45 -1.90 -16.20 4.00
C SER A 45 -3.35 -16.67 4.06
N LEU A 46 -3.94 -16.87 2.88
CA LEU A 46 -5.23 -17.55 2.73
C LEU A 46 -5.07 -19.06 2.52
N MET A 47 -3.85 -19.53 2.27
CA MET A 47 -3.54 -20.95 2.07
C MET A 47 -3.17 -21.60 3.42
N PRO A 48 -3.87 -22.66 3.85
CA PRO A 48 -3.55 -23.35 5.09
C PRO A 48 -2.11 -23.85 5.12
N GLY A 49 -1.40 -23.58 6.22
CA GLY A 49 -0.03 -24.03 6.43
C GLY A 49 1.05 -23.28 5.66
N ALA A 50 0.70 -22.22 4.92
CA ALA A 50 1.67 -21.36 4.22
C ALA A 50 1.74 -19.97 4.86
N GLU A 51 2.92 -19.37 4.85
CA GLU A 51 3.11 -17.97 5.24
C GLU A 51 2.87 -17.03 4.06
N ALA A 52 2.47 -15.79 4.35
CA ALA A 52 2.44 -14.75 3.32
C ALA A 52 3.87 -14.37 2.93
N PRO A 53 4.14 -14.05 1.66
CA PRO A 53 5.50 -13.71 1.20
C PRO A 53 6.05 -12.40 1.79
N TYR A 54 5.17 -11.57 2.36
CA TYR A 54 5.51 -10.30 2.96
C TYR A 54 4.88 -10.20 4.35
N TYR A 55 5.46 -9.37 5.21
CA TYR A 55 4.90 -9.03 6.52
C TYR A 55 3.84 -7.95 6.41
N MET A 56 4.09 -6.93 5.59
CA MET A 56 3.21 -5.79 5.39
C MET A 56 3.32 -5.24 3.97
N VAL A 57 2.20 -4.73 3.45
CA VAL A 57 2.18 -3.96 2.20
C VAL A 57 1.63 -2.56 2.47
N ALA A 58 2.33 -1.55 1.95
CA ALA A 58 1.84 -0.19 1.85
C ALA A 58 1.45 0.12 0.39
N SER A 59 0.34 0.82 0.21
CA SER A 59 -0.13 1.33 -1.08
C SER A 59 -0.17 2.84 -1.02
N LEU A 60 0.58 3.51 -1.89
CA LEU A 60 0.57 4.96 -2.05
C LEU A 60 -0.16 5.30 -3.34
N MET A 61 -1.19 6.14 -3.24
CA MET A 61 -2.15 6.39 -4.31
C MET A 61 -1.94 7.77 -4.95
N PHE A 62 -2.06 7.83 -6.28
CA PHE A 62 -1.90 9.05 -7.09
C PHE A 62 -2.99 9.14 -8.15
N ALA A 63 -3.45 10.36 -8.43
CA ALA A 63 -4.53 10.59 -9.39
C ALA A 63 -4.11 10.39 -10.85
N SER A 64 -2.84 10.67 -11.19
CA SER A 64 -2.33 10.60 -12.57
C SER A 64 -0.87 10.14 -12.65
N ALA A 65 -0.44 9.73 -13.84
CA ALA A 65 0.96 9.36 -14.12
C ALA A 65 1.92 10.53 -13.86
N GLU A 66 1.49 11.76 -14.15
CA GLU A 66 2.30 12.96 -13.99
C GLU A 66 2.54 13.27 -12.51
N GLN A 67 1.50 13.15 -11.66
CA GLN A 67 1.64 13.31 -10.22
C GLN A 67 2.56 12.25 -9.63
N LEU A 68 2.40 10.98 -10.02
CA LEU A 68 3.32 9.92 -9.60
C LEU A 68 4.76 10.22 -10.04
N LYS A 69 4.98 10.65 -11.28
CA LYS A 69 6.31 10.97 -11.80
C LYS A 69 6.95 12.15 -11.05
N ALA A 70 6.17 13.16 -10.69
CA ALA A 70 6.64 14.28 -9.89
C ALA A 70 6.98 13.82 -8.46
N ALA A 71 6.11 13.02 -7.84
CA ALA A 71 6.31 12.44 -6.52
C ALA A 71 7.61 11.64 -6.44
N LEU A 72 7.88 10.77 -7.43
CA LEU A 72 9.10 9.95 -7.48
C LEU A 72 10.40 10.76 -7.59
N LYS A 73 10.33 12.03 -8.01
CA LYS A 73 11.49 12.94 -8.10
C LYS A 73 11.60 13.92 -6.94
N SER A 74 10.65 13.86 -6.00
CA SER A 74 10.56 14.82 -4.90
C SER A 74 11.60 14.52 -3.81
N PRO A 75 12.07 15.54 -3.09
CA PRO A 75 12.93 15.33 -1.94
C PRO A 75 12.22 14.55 -0.81
N GLU A 76 10.89 14.66 -0.69
CA GLU A 76 10.10 13.92 0.30
C GLU A 76 10.11 12.41 0.01
N MET A 77 9.96 12.01 -1.26
CA MET A 77 10.09 10.60 -1.65
C MET A 77 11.52 10.09 -1.41
N ALA A 78 12.54 10.90 -1.70
CA ALA A 78 13.93 10.53 -1.44
C ALA A 78 14.17 10.33 0.06
N ALA A 79 13.64 11.21 0.91
CA ALA A 79 13.73 11.10 2.36
C ALA A 79 13.01 9.84 2.88
N ALA A 80 11.78 9.57 2.43
CA ALA A 80 11.06 8.36 2.80
C ALA A 80 11.80 7.09 2.34
N SER A 81 12.38 7.10 1.13
CA SER A 81 13.13 5.96 0.61
C SER A 81 14.42 5.69 1.39
N ALA A 82 15.15 6.75 1.76
CA ALA A 82 16.36 6.65 2.57
C ALA A 82 16.08 6.19 4.01
N ASP A 83 14.87 6.42 4.52
CA ASP A 83 14.48 5.98 5.86
C ASP A 83 14.20 4.47 5.96
N VAL A 84 13.94 3.80 4.83
CA VAL A 84 13.56 2.38 4.79
C VAL A 84 14.61 1.47 5.43
N GLU A 85 15.91 1.74 5.22
CA GLU A 85 17.00 0.90 5.76
C GLU A 85 17.08 0.91 7.28
N ASN A 86 16.47 1.90 7.95
CA ASN A 86 16.50 2.02 9.41
C ASN A 86 15.63 0.98 10.13
N PHE A 87 14.60 0.45 9.48
CA PHE A 87 13.61 -0.43 10.13
C PHE A 87 13.25 -1.70 9.33
N ALA A 88 13.40 -1.69 8.00
CA ALA A 88 12.94 -2.77 7.14
C ALA A 88 13.96 -3.92 7.00
N THR A 89 14.31 -4.57 8.11
CA THR A 89 15.35 -5.62 8.14
C THR A 89 14.99 -6.88 7.33
N GLY A 90 13.70 -7.10 7.06
CA GLY A 90 13.20 -8.18 6.21
C GLY A 90 13.34 -7.92 4.70
N GLY A 91 13.94 -6.81 4.29
CA GLY A 91 14.03 -6.39 2.89
C GLY A 91 12.74 -5.76 2.37
N VAL A 92 12.84 -5.10 1.22
CA VAL A 92 11.74 -4.36 0.59
C VAL A 92 11.67 -4.62 -0.91
N THR A 93 10.46 -4.83 -1.41
CA THR A 93 10.14 -4.83 -2.85
C THR A 93 9.25 -3.63 -3.16
N LEU A 94 9.60 -2.87 -4.20
CA LEU A 94 8.88 -1.67 -4.61
C LEU A 94 8.49 -1.77 -6.09
N TYR A 95 7.24 -1.49 -6.41
CA TYR A 95 6.78 -1.41 -7.80
C TYR A 95 5.60 -0.45 -7.96
N ARG A 96 5.38 0.02 -9.18
CA ARG A 96 4.20 0.83 -9.54
C ARG A 96 3.21 0.03 -10.37
N THR A 97 1.93 0.33 -10.23
CA THR A 97 0.85 -0.24 -11.02
C THR A 97 -0.04 0.86 -11.61
N GLU A 98 -0.58 0.56 -12.78
CA GLU A 98 -1.64 1.33 -13.43
C GLU A 98 -2.92 0.52 -13.26
N GLU A 99 -3.69 0.87 -12.23
CA GLU A 99 -4.84 0.08 -11.79
C GLU A 99 -6.05 0.33 -12.70
N VAL A 100 -6.65 -0.78 -13.13
CA VAL A 100 -7.91 -0.84 -13.87
C VAL A 100 -9.00 -1.29 -12.89
N ASP A 101 -9.97 -0.42 -12.66
CA ASP A 101 -11.11 -0.72 -11.79
C ASP A 101 -12.02 -1.77 -12.45
N ARG A 102 -12.24 -2.89 -11.76
CA ARG A 102 -13.06 -4.03 -12.23
C ARG A 102 -14.13 -4.34 -11.20
N ARG A 103 -15.05 -3.38 -10.99
CA ARG A 103 -16.21 -3.57 -10.10
C ARG A 103 -17.10 -4.71 -10.59
N CYS A 104 -17.56 -5.56 -9.65
CA CYS A 104 -18.68 -6.45 -9.91
C CYS A 104 -19.94 -5.60 -10.13
N SER A 105 -20.77 -5.97 -11.11
CA SER A 105 -22.08 -5.35 -11.30
C SER A 105 -22.94 -5.60 -10.07
N GLU A 106 -23.55 -4.55 -9.52
CA GLU A 106 -24.59 -4.69 -8.50
C GLU A 106 -25.75 -5.50 -9.09
N THR A 107 -26.03 -6.67 -8.52
CA THR A 107 -27.23 -7.43 -8.89
C THR A 107 -28.41 -6.73 -8.22
N THR A 108 -29.14 -5.90 -8.98
CA THR A 108 -30.43 -5.37 -8.53
C THR A 108 -31.36 -6.56 -8.22
N PRO A 109 -31.89 -6.70 -6.99
CA PRO A 109 -32.86 -7.75 -6.72
C PRO A 109 -34.12 -7.46 -7.54
N ALA A 110 -34.57 -8.46 -8.31
CA ALA A 110 -35.81 -8.38 -9.07
C ALA A 110 -36.99 -8.21 -8.10
N THR A 111 -37.65 -7.06 -8.16
CA THR A 111 -38.95 -6.83 -7.53
C THR A 111 -39.91 -7.91 -8.01
N THR A 112 -40.25 -8.85 -7.13
CA THR A 112 -41.31 -9.81 -7.39
C THR A 112 -42.62 -9.09 -7.10
N GLU A 113 -43.37 -8.71 -8.13
CA GLU A 113 -44.75 -8.27 -8.02
C GLU A 113 -45.61 -9.40 -7.41
N PRO A 114 -46.49 -9.13 -6.43
CA PRO A 114 -47.43 -10.13 -5.96
C PRO A 114 -48.60 -10.22 -6.96
N THR A 115 -48.72 -11.36 -7.64
CA THR A 115 -49.90 -11.68 -8.44
C THR A 115 -51.12 -11.82 -7.52
N ARG A 116 -52.17 -11.07 -7.85
CA ARG A 116 -53.49 -11.03 -7.19
C ARG A 116 -54.33 -12.26 -7.52
#